data_AF-A0A841ZXB2-F1
#
_entry.id   AF-A0A841ZXB2-F1
#
_cell.length_a   1.000
_cell.length_b   1.000
_cell.length_c   1.000
_cell.angle_alpha   90.00
_cell.angle_beta   90.00
_cell.angle_gamma   90.00
#
_symmetry.space_group_name_H-M   'P 1'
#
loop_
_entity.id
_entity.type
_entity.pdbx_description
1 polymer ?
#
loop_
_entity_poly.entity_id
_entity_poly.type
_entity_poly.pdbx_seq_one_letter_code
_entity_poly.pdbx_strand_id
1 'polypeptide(L)'
;MSYLEAVYETGENLFQKEVLQKDELSAEAVLNLEERYGSIQLDEFAKEDIRKSYQLALLKGMKHGIQVNHQMTPDSIGFILGYLVDKAFSGAKQIRLLDPACGTGNLIATIVNQLEGKLELDATGVDVDDLLISLAYVGADLERLPINLLHQDGLGNLLVDPVDVVVSDLPVGYYPNDARAAEFELHREDGHSFAHYLFIEQGMRYTKAGGYLFFLVPSAMFGTADFAKVDRFIKKHGHIQGIIQLPETLFASESARKSILILQKAADNVVPPKEVLLANLPNLNEPKATANVLAKIENWFNENK
;
A
#
# COMPACT_ATOMS: atom_id res chain seq x y z
N MET A 1 -2.94 25.63 -9.78
CA MET A 1 -3.28 24.21 -9.64
C MET A 1 -2.31 23.36 -10.46
N SER A 2 -1.70 22.36 -9.85
CA SER A 2 -0.91 21.33 -10.50
C SER A 2 -1.79 20.38 -11.31
N TYR A 3 -1.20 19.53 -12.16
CA TYR A 3 -1.98 18.50 -12.86
C TYR A 3 -2.63 17.52 -11.89
N LEU A 4 -1.96 17.18 -10.77
CA LEU A 4 -2.44 16.18 -9.83
C LEU A 4 -3.62 16.71 -9.00
N GLU A 5 -3.57 17.97 -8.58
CA GLU A 5 -4.74 18.66 -8.00
C GLU A 5 -5.91 18.71 -9.01
N ALA A 6 -5.63 18.96 -10.30
CA ALA A 6 -6.67 18.92 -11.33
C ALA A 6 -7.30 17.52 -11.51
N VAL A 7 -6.53 16.45 -11.27
CA VAL A 7 -7.04 15.06 -11.29
C VAL A 7 -7.99 14.81 -10.11
N TYR A 8 -7.69 15.37 -8.94
CA TYR A 8 -8.61 15.36 -7.81
C TYR A 8 -9.92 16.11 -8.13
N GLU A 9 -9.82 17.39 -8.51
CA GLU A 9 -11.00 18.23 -8.79
C GLU A 9 -11.88 17.66 -9.91
N THR A 10 -11.28 17.13 -10.99
CA THR A 10 -12.04 16.51 -12.09
C THR A 10 -12.65 15.17 -11.69
N GLY A 11 -12.02 14.43 -10.77
CA GLY A 11 -12.57 13.19 -10.22
C GLY A 11 -13.82 13.44 -9.40
N GLU A 12 -13.78 14.45 -8.51
CA GLU A 12 -14.93 14.86 -7.70
C GLU A 12 -16.09 15.30 -8.58
N ASN A 13 -15.79 16.10 -9.62
CA ASN A 13 -16.79 16.54 -10.58
C ASN A 13 -17.46 15.34 -11.30
N LEU A 14 -16.66 14.36 -11.72
CA LEU A 14 -17.15 13.18 -12.43
C LEU A 14 -18.00 12.28 -11.52
N PHE A 15 -17.59 12.11 -10.25
CA PHE A 15 -18.33 11.33 -9.26
C PHE A 15 -19.67 11.99 -8.89
N GLN A 16 -19.65 13.30 -8.59
CA GLN A 16 -20.83 14.05 -8.16
C GLN A 16 -21.75 14.46 -9.33
N LYS A 17 -21.28 14.30 -10.57
CA LYS A 17 -21.98 14.69 -11.81
C LYS A 17 -22.31 16.18 -11.86
N GLU A 18 -21.42 17.01 -11.30
CA GLU A 18 -21.51 18.48 -11.28
C GLU A 18 -20.11 19.09 -11.48
N VAL A 19 -20.01 20.26 -12.10
CA VAL A 19 -18.77 21.07 -12.09
C VAL A 19 -18.75 21.93 -10.82
N LEU A 20 -18.02 21.49 -9.80
CA LEU A 20 -18.03 22.09 -8.46
C LEU A 20 -17.36 23.47 -8.43
N GLN A 21 -16.37 23.73 -9.29
CA GLN A 21 -15.59 24.97 -9.35
C GLN A 21 -16.20 26.01 -10.32
N LYS A 22 -17.52 25.96 -10.55
CA LYS A 22 -18.22 26.80 -11.56
C LYS A 22 -18.02 28.31 -11.40
N ASP A 23 -17.83 28.78 -10.17
CA ASP A 23 -17.62 30.20 -9.88
C ASP A 23 -16.17 30.67 -10.18
N GLU A 24 -15.24 29.73 -10.36
CA GLU A 24 -13.83 29.99 -10.65
C GLU A 24 -13.48 29.83 -12.14
N LEU A 25 -14.40 29.27 -12.93
CA LEU A 25 -14.21 28.92 -14.34
C LEU A 25 -15.04 29.83 -15.27
N SER A 26 -14.63 29.91 -16.53
CA SER A 26 -15.46 30.58 -17.55
C SER A 26 -16.68 29.72 -17.89
N ALA A 27 -17.79 30.36 -18.29
CA ALA A 27 -19.00 29.65 -18.73
C ALA A 27 -18.71 28.65 -19.88
N GLU A 28 -17.79 29.01 -20.79
CA GLU A 28 -17.35 28.12 -21.86
C GLU A 28 -16.60 26.89 -21.32
N ALA A 29 -15.74 27.05 -20.32
CA ALA A 29 -15.03 25.94 -19.70
C ALA A 29 -16.00 25.01 -18.96
N VAL A 30 -16.97 25.55 -18.22
CA VAL A 30 -18.00 24.77 -17.53
C VAL A 30 -18.79 23.92 -18.53
N LEU A 31 -19.31 24.53 -19.61
CA LEU A 31 -20.04 23.80 -20.65
C LEU A 31 -19.21 22.68 -21.29
N ASN A 32 -17.94 22.95 -21.60
CA ASN A 32 -17.03 21.94 -22.15
C ASN A 32 -16.77 20.77 -21.18
N LEU A 33 -16.72 21.03 -19.87
CA LEU A 33 -16.55 19.99 -18.85
C LEU A 33 -17.83 19.16 -18.70
N GLU A 34 -19.00 19.82 -18.61
CA GLU A 34 -20.30 19.15 -18.53
C GLU A 34 -20.55 18.23 -19.74
N GLU A 35 -20.23 18.68 -20.96
CA GLU A 35 -20.35 17.86 -22.16
C GLU A 35 -19.46 16.61 -22.09
N ARG A 36 -18.20 16.78 -21.64
CA ARG A 36 -17.25 15.67 -21.51
C ARG A 36 -17.69 14.66 -20.44
N TYR A 37 -18.09 15.13 -19.26
CA TYR A 37 -18.55 14.25 -18.20
C TYR A 37 -19.87 13.55 -18.58
N GLY A 38 -20.80 14.27 -19.22
CA GLY A 38 -22.07 13.69 -19.69
C GLY A 38 -21.93 12.63 -20.78
N SER A 39 -20.77 12.58 -21.46
CA SER A 39 -20.47 11.54 -22.46
C SER A 39 -20.03 10.19 -21.87
N ILE A 40 -19.82 10.11 -20.55
CA ILE A 40 -19.32 8.92 -19.86
C ILE A 40 -20.34 8.48 -18.80
N GLN A 41 -20.67 7.19 -18.78
CA GLN A 41 -21.45 6.57 -17.71
C GLN A 41 -20.55 5.62 -16.91
N LEU A 42 -20.02 6.08 -15.77
CA LEU A 42 -19.09 5.30 -14.95
C LEU A 42 -19.64 3.92 -14.54
N ASP A 43 -20.95 3.82 -14.34
CA ASP A 43 -21.60 2.57 -13.94
C ASP A 43 -21.51 1.45 -15.01
N GLU A 44 -21.27 1.81 -16.28
CA GLU A 44 -21.09 0.86 -17.38
C GLU A 44 -19.68 0.26 -17.44
N PHE A 45 -18.72 0.80 -16.68
CA PHE A 45 -17.34 0.33 -16.65
C PHE A 45 -17.10 -0.60 -15.45
N ALA A 46 -16.24 -1.60 -15.67
CA ALA A 46 -15.73 -2.43 -14.57
C ALA A 46 -14.85 -1.58 -13.64
N LYS A 47 -14.83 -1.91 -12.35
CA LYS A 47 -14.02 -1.21 -11.34
C LYS A 47 -12.54 -1.14 -11.73
N GLU A 48 -11.99 -2.25 -12.24
CA GLU A 48 -10.62 -2.32 -12.74
C GLU A 48 -10.32 -1.40 -13.94
N ASP A 49 -11.31 -1.16 -14.81
CA ASP A 49 -11.13 -0.24 -15.95
C ASP A 49 -11.09 1.21 -15.47
N ILE A 50 -11.93 1.55 -14.49
CA ILE A 50 -11.91 2.85 -13.81
C ILE A 50 -10.57 3.05 -13.10
N ARG A 51 -10.14 2.08 -12.27
CA ARG A 51 -8.87 2.11 -11.54
C ARG A 51 -7.68 2.35 -12.46
N LYS A 52 -7.56 1.58 -13.54
CA LYS A 52 -6.44 1.71 -14.49
C LYS A 52 -6.46 3.06 -15.21
N SER A 53 -7.65 3.55 -15.57
CA SER A 53 -7.79 4.85 -16.20
C SER A 53 -7.38 5.98 -15.24
N TYR A 54 -7.82 5.90 -13.99
CA TYR A 54 -7.44 6.83 -12.93
C TYR A 54 -5.94 6.77 -12.64
N GLN A 55 -5.39 5.57 -12.53
CA GLN A 55 -3.95 5.33 -12.37
C GLN A 55 -3.13 5.99 -13.48
N LEU A 56 -3.55 5.90 -14.75
CA LEU A 56 -2.85 6.57 -15.85
C LEU A 56 -2.83 8.09 -15.68
N ALA A 57 -3.92 8.69 -15.16
CA ALA A 57 -3.96 10.10 -14.83
C ALA A 57 -2.99 10.43 -13.68
N LEU A 58 -2.99 9.64 -12.61
CA LEU A 58 -2.05 9.79 -11.48
C LEU A 58 -0.59 9.70 -11.95
N LEU A 59 -0.23 8.67 -12.73
CA LEU A 59 1.12 8.48 -13.28
C LEU A 59 1.57 9.68 -14.13
N LYS A 60 0.66 10.25 -14.91
CA LYS A 60 0.94 11.46 -15.68
C LYS A 60 1.22 12.66 -14.77
N GLY A 61 0.43 12.85 -13.72
CA GLY A 61 0.64 13.90 -12.72
C GLY A 61 1.93 13.72 -11.92
N MET A 62 2.35 12.47 -11.70
CA MET A 62 3.53 12.12 -10.90
C MET A 62 4.84 12.04 -11.68
N LYS A 63 4.82 12.31 -12.99
CA LYS A 63 6.00 12.14 -13.86
C LYS A 63 7.20 13.03 -13.47
N HIS A 64 6.94 14.22 -12.92
CA HIS A 64 7.99 15.17 -12.52
C HIS A 64 7.65 15.83 -11.19
N GLY A 65 8.67 16.14 -10.38
CA GLY A 65 8.52 16.96 -9.18
C GLY A 65 7.93 16.25 -7.95
N ILE A 66 7.57 14.97 -8.07
CA ILE A 66 7.09 14.16 -6.94
C ILE A 66 8.25 13.48 -6.23
N GLN A 67 8.27 13.60 -4.90
CA GLN A 67 9.25 12.92 -4.05
C GLN A 67 9.04 11.40 -4.11
N VAL A 68 10.12 10.62 -3.95
CA VAL A 68 10.05 9.15 -4.04
C VAL A 68 9.03 8.55 -3.08
N ASN A 69 8.89 9.11 -1.87
CA ASN A 69 7.92 8.65 -0.86
C ASN A 69 6.45 8.96 -1.21
N HIS A 70 6.20 9.83 -2.19
CA HIS A 70 4.85 10.21 -2.65
C HIS A 70 4.51 9.54 -3.98
N GLN A 71 5.39 8.66 -4.49
CA GLN A 71 5.11 7.91 -5.70
C GLN A 71 4.10 6.80 -5.40
N MET A 72 3.08 6.72 -6.24
CA MET A 72 2.11 5.65 -6.21
C MET A 72 2.76 4.29 -6.49
N THR A 73 2.40 3.27 -5.71
CA THR A 73 2.80 1.88 -5.96
C THR A 73 2.15 1.35 -7.25
N PRO A 74 2.92 0.88 -8.24
CA PRO A 74 2.37 0.33 -9.49
C PRO A 74 1.63 -0.99 -9.29
N ASP A 75 0.69 -1.28 -10.19
CA ASP A 75 -0.16 -2.49 -10.16
C ASP A 75 0.63 -3.79 -10.17
N SER A 76 1.74 -3.82 -10.90
CA SER A 76 2.59 -5.01 -10.96
C SER A 76 3.04 -5.44 -9.57
N ILE A 77 3.30 -4.49 -8.67
CA ILE A 77 3.64 -4.76 -7.28
C ILE A 77 2.36 -5.05 -6.47
N GLY A 78 1.29 -4.28 -6.69
CA GLY A 78 -0.01 -4.50 -6.05
C GLY A 78 -0.55 -5.91 -6.27
N PHE A 79 -0.46 -6.45 -7.49
CA PHE A 79 -0.89 -7.81 -7.82
C PHE A 79 -0.09 -8.90 -7.11
N ILE A 80 1.22 -8.66 -6.89
CA ILE A 80 2.07 -9.58 -6.12
C ILE A 80 1.64 -9.57 -4.65
N LEU A 81 1.42 -8.39 -4.07
CA LEU A 81 0.96 -8.27 -2.69
C LEU A 81 -0.44 -8.87 -2.50
N GLY A 82 -1.38 -8.60 -3.40
CA GLY A 82 -2.71 -9.22 -3.36
C GLY A 82 -2.66 -10.74 -3.49
N TYR A 83 -1.75 -11.29 -4.31
CA TYR A 83 -1.50 -12.74 -4.36
C TYR A 83 -0.96 -13.28 -3.02
N LEU A 84 -0.03 -12.58 -2.38
CA LEU A 84 0.50 -13.00 -1.08
C LEU A 84 -0.59 -12.96 0.02
N VAL A 85 -1.46 -11.96 0.00
CA VAL A 85 -2.62 -11.87 0.89
C VAL A 85 -3.57 -13.05 0.64
N ASP A 86 -3.92 -13.35 -0.61
CA ASP A 86 -4.74 -14.52 -0.97
C ASP A 86 -4.16 -15.82 -0.40
N LYS A 87 -2.84 -16.04 -0.54
CA LYS A 87 -2.18 -17.24 0.00
C LYS A 87 -2.14 -17.26 1.52
N ALA A 88 -1.82 -16.15 2.17
CA ALA A 88 -1.79 -16.06 3.63
C ALA A 88 -3.18 -16.32 4.25
N PHE A 89 -4.25 -15.94 3.57
CA PHE A 89 -5.62 -16.08 4.09
C PHE A 89 -6.50 -17.05 3.29
N SER A 90 -5.87 -17.97 2.55
CA SER A 90 -6.60 -18.99 1.79
C SER A 90 -7.61 -19.74 2.67
N GLY A 91 -8.88 -19.75 2.24
CA GLY A 91 -10.01 -20.35 2.95
C GLY A 91 -10.73 -19.43 3.94
N ALA A 92 -10.18 -18.25 4.24
CA ALA A 92 -10.91 -17.22 4.97
C ALA A 92 -12.03 -16.65 4.09
N LYS A 93 -13.13 -16.23 4.73
CA LYS A 93 -14.24 -15.55 4.03
C LYS A 93 -14.12 -14.04 4.07
N GLN A 94 -13.60 -13.52 5.18
CA GLN A 94 -13.47 -12.10 5.44
C GLN A 94 -12.20 -11.85 6.26
N ILE A 95 -11.48 -10.78 5.96
CA ILE A 95 -10.37 -10.28 6.76
C ILE A 95 -10.40 -8.74 6.83
N ARG A 96 -9.73 -8.20 7.85
CA ARG A 96 -9.44 -6.77 7.97
C ARG A 96 -8.04 -6.46 7.45
N LEU A 97 -7.91 -5.43 6.63
CA LEU A 97 -6.65 -4.97 6.04
C LEU A 97 -6.39 -3.51 6.45
N LEU A 98 -5.15 -3.21 6.85
CA LEU A 98 -4.68 -1.84 7.09
C LEU A 98 -3.49 -1.49 6.20
N ASP A 99 -3.55 -0.32 5.56
CA ASP A 99 -2.39 0.37 5.01
C ASP A 99 -2.18 1.70 5.77
N PRO A 100 -1.19 1.78 6.69
CA PRO A 100 -0.99 2.97 7.51
C PRO A 100 -0.27 4.13 6.78
N ALA A 101 0.07 3.97 5.51
CA ALA A 101 0.71 4.99 4.67
C ALA A 101 0.28 4.80 3.21
N CYS A 102 -1.03 4.94 2.94
CA CYS A 102 -1.66 4.45 1.72
C CYS A 102 -1.42 5.29 0.45
N GLY A 103 -0.87 6.50 0.59
CA GLY A 103 -0.67 7.43 -0.52
C GLY A 103 -1.98 7.69 -1.27
N THR A 104 -1.95 7.52 -2.59
CA THR A 104 -3.13 7.68 -3.47
C THR A 104 -4.12 6.52 -3.39
N GLY A 105 -3.93 5.55 -2.51
CA GLY A 105 -4.81 4.39 -2.36
C GLY A 105 -4.71 3.33 -3.46
N ASN A 106 -3.86 3.48 -4.49
CA ASN A 106 -3.81 2.53 -5.60
C ASN A 106 -3.40 1.12 -5.16
N LEU A 107 -2.50 0.99 -4.17
CA LEU A 107 -2.09 -0.31 -3.65
C LEU A 107 -3.26 -1.05 -3.01
N ILE A 108 -3.92 -0.41 -2.04
CA ILE A 108 -5.06 -0.99 -1.33
C ILE A 108 -6.24 -1.26 -2.28
N ALA A 109 -6.53 -0.36 -3.22
CA ALA A 109 -7.55 -0.55 -4.25
C ALA A 109 -7.24 -1.74 -5.17
N THR A 110 -5.98 -1.90 -5.62
CA THR A 110 -5.55 -3.04 -6.44
C THR A 110 -5.80 -4.37 -5.72
N ILE A 111 -5.49 -4.44 -4.42
CA ILE A 111 -5.68 -5.64 -3.61
C ILE A 111 -7.17 -5.94 -3.42
N VAL A 112 -7.97 -4.93 -3.08
CA VAL A 112 -9.43 -5.07 -2.92
C VAL A 112 -10.08 -5.59 -4.21
N ASN A 113 -9.78 -4.98 -5.35
CA ASN A 113 -10.31 -5.42 -6.65
C ASN A 113 -9.85 -6.85 -7.02
N GLN A 114 -8.58 -7.18 -6.81
CA GLN A 114 -8.04 -8.50 -7.15
C GLN A 114 -8.69 -9.63 -6.36
N LEU A 115 -9.09 -9.36 -5.12
CA LEU A 115 -9.66 -10.34 -4.18
C LEU A 115 -11.19 -10.31 -4.14
N GLU A 116 -11.83 -9.38 -4.86
CA GLU A 116 -13.28 -9.29 -4.98
C GLU A 116 -13.90 -10.64 -5.41
N GLY A 117 -14.94 -11.07 -4.69
CA GLY A 117 -15.61 -12.35 -4.91
C GLY A 117 -14.86 -13.60 -4.40
N LYS A 118 -13.59 -13.47 -4.00
CA LYS A 118 -12.79 -14.56 -3.39
C LYS A 118 -12.67 -14.41 -1.88
N LEU A 119 -12.39 -13.19 -1.43
CA LEU A 119 -12.16 -12.84 -0.02
C LEU A 119 -12.70 -11.44 0.24
N GLU A 120 -13.60 -11.31 1.20
CA GLU A 120 -14.14 -10.02 1.61
C GLU A 120 -13.09 -9.24 2.43
N LEU A 121 -12.81 -8.00 2.03
CA LEU A 121 -11.84 -7.14 2.71
C LEU A 121 -12.55 -5.96 3.36
N ASP A 122 -12.44 -5.85 4.67
CA ASP A 122 -12.70 -4.62 5.43
C ASP A 122 -11.38 -3.83 5.48
N ALA A 123 -11.22 -2.91 4.53
CA ALA A 123 -9.95 -2.27 4.21
C ALA A 123 -9.90 -0.84 4.75
N THR A 124 -8.83 -0.50 5.47
CA THR A 124 -8.57 0.86 5.94
C THR A 124 -7.23 1.39 5.43
N GLY A 125 -7.22 2.59 4.87
CA GLY A 125 -6.01 3.32 4.46
C GLY A 125 -5.82 4.60 5.29
N VAL A 126 -4.57 4.94 5.60
CA VAL A 126 -4.21 6.17 6.31
C VAL A 126 -3.13 6.90 5.55
N ASP A 127 -3.28 8.21 5.35
CA ASP A 127 -2.19 9.04 4.87
C ASP A 127 -2.24 10.43 5.54
N VAL A 128 -1.08 11.07 5.63
CA VAL A 128 -0.92 12.38 6.27
C VAL A 128 -0.97 13.51 5.25
N ASP A 129 -0.69 13.22 3.97
CA ASP A 129 -0.67 14.22 2.89
C ASP A 129 -2.09 14.47 2.36
N ASP A 130 -2.52 15.73 2.47
CA ASP A 130 -3.85 16.21 2.09
C ASP A 130 -4.21 15.85 0.64
N LEU A 131 -3.28 16.01 -0.31
CA LEU A 131 -3.56 15.76 -1.71
C LEU A 131 -3.60 14.26 -1.99
N LEU A 132 -2.66 13.48 -1.45
CA LEU A 132 -2.63 12.03 -1.68
C LEU A 132 -3.86 11.34 -1.11
N ILE A 133 -4.28 11.67 0.12
CA ILE A 133 -5.49 11.08 0.71
C ILE A 133 -6.76 11.52 -0.03
N SER A 134 -6.83 12.76 -0.53
CA SER A 134 -7.96 13.24 -1.33
C SER A 134 -8.07 12.49 -2.67
N LEU A 135 -6.94 12.18 -3.30
CA LEU A 135 -6.89 11.31 -4.49
C LEU A 135 -7.32 9.87 -4.16
N ALA A 136 -6.98 9.37 -2.97
CA ALA A 136 -7.45 8.06 -2.52
C ALA A 136 -8.97 8.03 -2.32
N TYR A 137 -9.55 9.06 -1.70
CA TYR A 137 -11.00 9.18 -1.51
C TYR A 137 -11.74 9.17 -2.84
N VAL A 138 -11.39 10.10 -3.74
CA VAL A 138 -12.07 10.21 -5.03
C VAL A 138 -11.86 8.95 -5.89
N GLY A 139 -10.68 8.32 -5.81
CA GLY A 139 -10.41 7.05 -6.48
C GLY A 139 -11.34 5.93 -5.97
N ALA A 140 -11.47 5.79 -4.65
CA ALA A 140 -12.37 4.82 -4.03
C ALA A 140 -13.85 5.07 -4.40
N ASP A 141 -14.27 6.33 -4.44
CA ASP A 141 -15.63 6.73 -4.84
C ASP A 141 -15.92 6.39 -6.32
N LEU A 142 -15.00 6.75 -7.23
CA LEU A 142 -15.11 6.44 -8.65
C LEU A 142 -15.15 4.92 -8.90
N GLU A 143 -14.33 4.16 -8.19
CA GLU A 143 -14.26 2.70 -8.30
C GLU A 143 -15.38 1.98 -7.51
N ARG A 144 -16.13 2.69 -6.67
CA ARG A 144 -17.17 2.14 -5.77
C ARG A 144 -16.59 1.09 -4.81
N LEU A 145 -15.46 1.43 -4.19
CA LEU A 145 -14.76 0.56 -3.24
C LEU A 145 -15.13 0.87 -1.80
N PRO A 146 -15.44 -0.15 -0.98
CA PRO A 146 -15.75 0.04 0.44
C PRO A 146 -14.45 0.14 1.25
N ILE A 147 -13.65 1.18 1.01
CA ILE A 147 -12.40 1.44 1.73
C ILE A 147 -12.63 2.58 2.71
N ASN A 148 -12.31 2.36 3.99
CA ASN A 148 -12.28 3.42 4.98
C ASN A 148 -10.94 4.18 4.88
N LEU A 149 -10.97 5.46 4.58
CA LEU A 149 -9.77 6.29 4.46
C LEU A 149 -9.72 7.28 5.62
N LEU A 150 -8.53 7.51 6.16
CA LEU A 150 -8.29 8.43 7.28
C LEU A 150 -7.17 9.41 6.92
N HIS A 151 -7.47 10.70 6.98
CA HIS A 151 -6.47 11.75 6.85
C HIS A 151 -5.88 12.08 8.23
N GLN A 152 -4.77 11.43 8.57
CA GLN A 152 -4.04 11.65 9.82
C GLN A 152 -2.62 11.09 9.75
N ASP A 153 -1.82 11.38 10.76
CA ASP A 153 -0.52 10.73 10.93
C ASP A 153 -0.70 9.22 11.19
N GLY A 154 -0.21 8.39 10.25
CA GLY A 154 -0.23 6.93 10.34
C GLY A 154 0.56 6.35 11.52
N LEU A 155 1.54 7.09 12.03
CA LEU A 155 2.29 6.76 13.25
C LEU A 155 1.61 7.28 14.52
N GLY A 156 0.53 8.05 14.38
CA GLY A 156 -0.34 8.48 15.48
C GLY A 156 -1.18 7.34 16.07
N ASN A 157 -2.10 7.68 16.97
CA ASN A 157 -3.08 6.71 17.45
C ASN A 157 -4.18 6.58 16.40
N LEU A 158 -4.30 5.40 15.80
CA LEU A 158 -5.32 5.07 14.83
C LEU A 158 -6.57 4.56 15.55
N LEU A 159 -7.74 5.08 15.18
CA LEU A 159 -9.05 4.56 15.60
C LEU A 159 -9.43 3.35 14.72
N VAL A 160 -8.55 2.35 14.71
CA VAL A 160 -8.65 1.15 13.89
C VAL A 160 -8.52 -0.05 14.84
N ASP A 161 -9.49 -0.96 14.79
CA ASP A 161 -9.40 -2.23 15.49
C ASP A 161 -8.19 -3.04 14.98
N PRO A 162 -7.59 -3.93 15.79
CA PRO A 162 -6.54 -4.81 15.30
C PRO A 162 -6.97 -5.58 14.04
N VAL A 163 -6.12 -5.60 13.02
CA VAL A 163 -6.39 -6.15 11.68
C VAL A 163 -5.74 -7.52 11.48
N ASP A 164 -6.25 -8.28 10.51
CA ASP A 164 -5.65 -9.58 10.16
C ASP A 164 -4.37 -9.40 9.35
N VAL A 165 -4.32 -8.37 8.51
CA VAL A 165 -3.16 -8.07 7.66
C VAL A 165 -2.85 -6.59 7.58
N VAL A 166 -1.55 -6.26 7.64
CA VAL A 166 -1.04 -4.93 7.27
C VAL A 166 -0.34 -5.04 5.93
N VAL A 167 -0.64 -4.15 4.98
CA VAL A 167 0.07 -4.05 3.70
C VAL A 167 0.42 -2.61 3.46
N SER A 168 1.68 -2.30 3.13
CA SER A 168 2.07 -0.90 2.90
C SER A 168 3.34 -0.77 2.09
N ASP A 169 3.40 0.28 1.26
CA ASP A 169 4.64 0.76 0.67
C ASP A 169 5.28 1.82 1.55
N LEU A 170 6.31 1.43 2.33
CA LEU A 170 6.74 2.27 3.44
C LEU A 170 7.50 3.52 2.98
N PRO A 171 7.16 4.72 3.52
CA PRO A 171 7.92 5.92 3.27
C PRO A 171 9.30 5.83 3.95
N VAL A 172 10.35 6.13 3.20
CA VAL A 172 11.74 6.00 3.64
C VAL A 172 12.32 7.38 3.94
N GLY A 173 12.70 7.60 5.19
CA GLY A 173 13.26 8.87 5.63
C GLY A 173 13.10 9.06 7.13
N TYR A 174 13.19 10.33 7.54
CA TYR A 174 13.03 10.75 8.92
C TYR A 174 11.58 11.10 9.23
N TYR A 175 11.11 10.65 10.39
CA TYR A 175 9.83 11.07 10.95
C TYR A 175 10.04 12.32 11.81
N PRO A 176 9.32 13.43 11.54
CA PRO A 176 9.64 14.73 12.14
C PRO A 176 9.14 14.93 13.57
N ASN A 177 8.22 14.10 14.07
CA ASN A 177 7.62 14.27 15.39
C ASN A 177 8.34 13.40 16.45
N ASP A 178 9.40 13.96 17.02
CA ASP A 178 10.25 13.25 18.00
C ASP A 178 9.50 12.87 19.29
N ALA A 179 8.51 13.68 19.71
CA ALA A 179 7.71 13.40 20.91
C ALA A 179 6.87 12.13 20.71
N ARG A 180 6.24 11.99 19.54
CA ARG A 180 5.52 10.76 19.20
C ARG A 180 6.48 9.59 18.97
N ALA A 181 7.62 9.83 18.32
CA ALA A 181 8.63 8.80 18.10
C ALA A 181 9.11 8.17 19.41
N ALA A 182 9.26 8.95 20.48
CA ALA A 182 9.71 8.46 21.79
C ALA A 182 8.79 7.39 22.42
N GLU A 183 7.56 7.24 21.94
CA GLU A 183 6.63 6.19 22.37
C GLU A 183 6.88 4.83 21.68
N PHE A 184 7.82 4.76 20.73
CA PHE A 184 8.17 3.56 19.96
C PHE A 184 9.43 2.87 20.50
N GLU A 185 9.47 1.54 20.49
CA GLU A 185 10.67 0.77 20.83
C GLU A 185 11.79 1.02 19.80
N LEU A 186 11.44 1.26 18.54
CA LEU A 186 12.38 1.52 17.43
C LEU A 186 12.78 3.01 17.30
N HIS A 187 12.46 3.85 18.29
CA HIS A 187 12.92 5.23 18.28
C HIS A 187 14.46 5.33 18.27
N ARG A 188 14.97 6.40 17.65
CA ARG A 188 16.39 6.73 17.68
C ARG A 188 16.68 7.56 18.93
N GLU A 189 17.79 7.27 19.59
CA GLU A 189 18.28 8.03 20.76
C GLU A 189 18.73 9.43 20.35
N ASP A 190 19.33 9.56 19.16
CA ASP A 190 19.85 10.82 18.62
C ASP A 190 19.20 11.16 17.26
N GLY A 191 18.69 12.39 17.19
CA GLY A 191 18.05 12.96 16.00
C GLY A 191 16.69 12.32 15.68
N HIS A 192 16.16 12.65 14.51
CA HIS A 192 14.87 12.13 14.06
C HIS A 192 14.90 10.61 13.88
N SER A 193 13.81 9.96 14.27
CA SER A 193 13.62 8.52 14.08
C SER A 193 13.33 8.18 12.62
N PHE A 194 13.58 6.94 12.20
CA PHE A 194 13.33 6.50 10.83
C PHE A 194 11.86 6.10 10.63
N ALA A 195 11.15 6.80 9.73
CA ALA A 195 9.72 6.58 9.48
C ALA A 195 9.40 5.11 9.14
N HIS A 196 10.09 4.55 8.14
CA HIS A 196 9.98 3.13 7.76
C HIS A 196 10.20 2.13 8.90
N TYR A 197 11.01 2.43 9.93
CA TYR A 197 11.14 1.54 11.09
C TYR A 197 9.97 1.69 12.06
N LEU A 198 9.55 2.93 12.32
CA LEU A 198 8.38 3.19 13.15
C LEU A 198 7.11 2.58 12.54
N PHE A 199 6.98 2.59 11.21
CA PHE A 199 5.85 1.95 10.52
C PHE A 199 5.84 0.42 10.63
N ILE A 200 7.00 -0.23 10.64
CA ILE A 200 7.08 -1.68 10.92
C ILE A 200 6.53 -1.97 12.32
N GLU A 201 6.97 -1.20 13.33
CA GLU A 201 6.47 -1.35 14.69
C GLU A 201 4.97 -1.01 14.79
N GLN A 202 4.53 0.08 14.16
CA GLN A 202 3.12 0.49 14.14
C GLN A 202 2.23 -0.58 13.51
N GLY A 203 2.64 -1.13 12.36
CA GLY A 203 1.92 -2.23 11.74
C GLY A 203 1.82 -3.43 12.69
N MET A 204 2.92 -3.80 13.37
CA MET A 204 2.90 -4.89 14.35
C MET A 204 1.99 -4.57 15.54
N ARG A 205 1.92 -3.31 16.01
CA ARG A 205 0.99 -2.90 17.08
C ARG A 205 -0.48 -3.15 16.69
N TYR A 206 -0.86 -2.77 15.47
CA TYR A 206 -2.23 -2.89 14.95
C TYR A 206 -2.55 -4.24 14.30
N THR A 207 -1.61 -5.18 14.22
CA THR A 207 -1.91 -6.53 13.71
C THR A 207 -2.43 -7.44 14.84
N LYS A 208 -3.43 -8.27 14.57
CA LYS A 208 -3.88 -9.34 15.48
C LYS A 208 -2.75 -10.34 15.77
N ALA A 209 -2.79 -11.02 16.91
CA ALA A 209 -1.88 -12.12 17.18
C ALA A 209 -2.00 -13.17 16.06
N GLY A 210 -0.86 -13.58 15.47
CA GLY A 210 -0.81 -14.49 14.32
C GLY A 210 -1.12 -13.87 12.95
N GLY A 211 -1.51 -12.60 12.90
CA GLY A 211 -1.74 -11.87 11.64
C GLY A 211 -0.46 -11.57 10.88
N TYR A 212 -0.59 -11.23 9.61
CA TYR A 212 0.53 -11.03 8.68
C TYR A 212 0.80 -9.55 8.38
N LEU A 213 2.04 -9.24 8.02
CA LEU A 213 2.42 -7.92 7.54
C LEU A 213 3.26 -8.06 6.27
N PHE A 214 2.91 -7.28 5.25
CA PHE A 214 3.60 -7.24 3.96
C PHE A 214 4.06 -5.81 3.69
N PHE A 215 5.36 -5.57 3.82
CA PHE A 215 5.92 -4.25 3.61
C PHE A 215 6.81 -4.20 2.37
N LEU A 216 6.61 -3.20 1.52
CA LEU A 216 7.63 -2.84 0.53
C LEU A 216 8.66 -1.95 1.22
N VAL A 217 9.91 -2.41 1.19
CA VAL A 217 11.05 -1.74 1.82
C VAL A 217 12.24 -1.73 0.87
N PRO A 218 13.13 -0.72 0.94
CA PRO A 218 14.36 -0.73 0.16
C PRO A 218 15.17 -2.00 0.44
N SER A 219 15.64 -2.69 -0.61
CA SER A 219 16.40 -3.94 -0.44
C SER A 219 17.70 -3.70 0.33
N ALA A 220 18.29 -2.51 0.19
CA ALA A 220 19.48 -2.10 0.93
C ALA A 220 19.26 -2.00 2.45
N MET A 221 18.00 -1.89 2.91
CA MET A 221 17.66 -1.77 4.33
C MET A 221 18.20 -2.95 5.15
N PHE A 222 18.16 -4.18 4.61
CA PHE A 222 18.56 -5.39 5.32
C PHE A 222 20.08 -5.47 5.60
N GLY A 223 20.89 -4.72 4.86
CA GLY A 223 22.34 -4.69 5.01
C GLY A 223 22.86 -3.59 5.95
N THR A 224 21.98 -2.76 6.52
CA THR A 224 22.40 -1.66 7.39
C THR A 224 22.63 -2.14 8.82
N ALA A 225 23.53 -1.47 9.55
CA ALA A 225 23.75 -1.75 10.96
C ALA A 225 22.49 -1.49 11.80
N ASP A 226 21.66 -0.52 11.40
CA ASP A 226 20.44 -0.15 12.12
C ASP A 226 19.34 -1.22 11.99
N PHE A 227 19.34 -2.02 10.92
CA PHE A 227 18.37 -3.10 10.76
C PHE A 227 18.50 -4.19 11.84
N ALA A 228 19.66 -4.35 12.48
CA ALA A 228 19.81 -5.27 13.60
C ALA A 228 18.91 -4.89 14.80
N LYS A 229 18.55 -3.61 14.97
CA LYS A 229 17.55 -3.19 15.98
C LYS A 229 16.15 -3.65 15.57
N VAL A 230 15.80 -3.48 14.30
CA VAL A 230 14.51 -3.90 13.72
C VAL A 230 14.35 -5.42 13.79
N ASP A 231 15.37 -6.20 13.43
CA ASP A 231 15.37 -7.67 13.52
C ASP A 231 15.15 -8.16 14.96
N ARG A 232 15.81 -7.53 15.95
CA ARG A 232 15.57 -7.84 17.38
C ARG A 232 14.15 -7.52 17.83
N PHE A 233 13.63 -6.37 17.40
CA PHE A 233 12.24 -5.99 17.67
C PHE A 233 11.26 -7.00 17.07
N ILE A 234 11.44 -7.37 15.79
CA ILE A 234 10.60 -8.36 15.11
C ILE A 234 10.63 -9.68 15.88
N LYS A 235 11.82 -10.21 16.20
CA LYS A 235 11.96 -11.47 16.96
C LYS A 235 11.35 -11.45 18.35
N LYS A 236 11.21 -10.27 18.96
CA LYS A 236 10.54 -10.10 20.26
C LYS A 236 9.02 -10.18 20.12
N HIS A 237 8.46 -9.73 18.99
CA HIS A 237 7.01 -9.55 18.80
C HIS A 237 6.40 -10.47 17.72
N GLY A 238 7.20 -11.30 17.06
CA GLY A 238 6.81 -12.15 15.93
C GLY A 238 8.03 -12.76 15.23
N HIS A 239 7.90 -12.98 13.93
CA HIS A 239 8.97 -13.56 13.11
C HIS A 239 8.90 -13.09 11.67
N ILE A 240 10.08 -13.10 11.04
CA ILE A 240 10.20 -12.91 9.59
C ILE A 240 9.81 -14.22 8.92
N GLN A 241 8.78 -14.16 8.08
CA GLN A 241 8.34 -15.28 7.26
C GLN A 241 9.12 -15.36 5.95
N GLY A 242 9.44 -14.20 5.36
CA GLY A 242 10.14 -14.16 4.09
C GLY A 242 10.61 -12.78 3.67
N ILE A 243 11.54 -12.77 2.73
CA ILE A 243 11.98 -11.60 1.99
C ILE A 243 11.94 -11.96 0.51
N ILE A 244 11.13 -11.24 -0.26
CA ILE A 244 11.01 -11.41 -1.70
C ILE A 244 11.62 -10.20 -2.39
N GLN A 245 12.79 -10.36 -3.01
CA GLN A 245 13.39 -9.30 -3.83
C GLN A 245 12.59 -9.14 -5.11
N LEU A 246 12.14 -7.92 -5.39
CA LEU A 246 11.41 -7.61 -6.61
C LEU A 246 12.37 -7.43 -7.80
N PRO A 247 11.89 -7.57 -9.05
CA PRO A 247 12.71 -7.42 -10.25
C PRO A 247 13.15 -5.96 -10.42
N GLU A 248 14.40 -5.74 -10.84
CA GLU A 248 14.93 -4.39 -11.08
C GLU A 248 14.15 -3.61 -12.13
N THR A 249 13.54 -4.30 -13.10
CA THR A 249 12.74 -3.69 -14.17
C THR A 249 11.48 -2.98 -13.67
N LEU A 250 11.09 -3.16 -12.40
CA LEU A 250 9.98 -2.43 -11.79
C LEU A 250 10.39 -1.05 -11.25
N PHE A 251 11.68 -0.74 -11.22
CA PHE A 251 12.20 0.48 -10.59
C PHE A 251 13.05 1.28 -11.58
N ALA A 252 13.12 2.59 -11.37
CA ALA A 252 13.89 3.49 -12.22
C ALA A 252 15.42 3.28 -12.09
N SER A 253 15.88 2.73 -10.97
CA SER A 253 17.28 2.45 -10.69
C SER A 253 17.44 1.28 -9.72
N GLU A 254 18.64 0.67 -9.71
CA GLU A 254 19.00 -0.39 -8.75
C GLU A 254 18.92 0.10 -7.29
N SER A 255 19.31 1.35 -7.03
CA SER A 255 19.22 1.97 -5.69
C SER A 255 17.78 2.13 -5.18
N ALA A 256 16.80 2.15 -6.08
CA ALA A 256 15.37 2.21 -5.73
C ALA A 256 14.74 0.83 -5.59
N ARG A 257 15.49 -0.26 -5.78
CA ARG A 257 14.98 -1.63 -5.77
C ARG A 257 14.39 -1.98 -4.40
N LYS A 258 13.10 -2.27 -4.37
CA LYS A 258 12.40 -2.71 -3.16
C LYS A 258 12.33 -4.24 -3.05
N SER A 259 12.10 -4.70 -1.84
CA SER A 259 11.77 -6.08 -1.50
C SER A 259 10.47 -6.09 -0.70
N ILE A 260 9.74 -7.20 -0.77
CA ILE A 260 8.60 -7.46 0.12
C ILE A 260 9.14 -8.15 1.37
N LEU A 261 9.05 -7.48 2.51
CA LEU A 261 9.27 -8.05 3.83
C LEU A 261 7.96 -8.66 4.33
N ILE A 262 7.98 -9.96 4.60
CA ILE A 262 6.83 -10.71 5.11
C ILE A 262 7.07 -11.02 6.58
N LEU A 263 6.19 -10.52 7.44
CA LEU A 263 6.21 -10.76 8.88
C LEU A 263 4.94 -11.48 9.31
N GLN A 264 5.01 -12.16 10.43
CA GLN A 264 3.83 -12.65 11.14
C GLN A 264 3.98 -12.33 12.63
N LYS A 265 2.93 -11.75 13.22
CA LYS A 265 2.92 -11.40 14.64
C LYS A 265 2.83 -12.68 15.48
N ALA A 266 3.50 -12.70 16.62
CA ALA A 266 3.47 -13.85 17.52
C ALA A 266 2.04 -14.19 18.00
N ALA A 267 1.78 -15.48 18.18
CA ALA A 267 0.57 -16.03 18.79
C ALA A 267 0.91 -17.41 19.39
N ASP A 268 0.12 -17.87 20.36
CA ASP A 268 0.38 -19.15 21.06
C ASP A 268 0.46 -20.36 20.12
N ASN A 269 -0.27 -20.34 19.01
CA ASN A 269 -0.32 -21.44 18.02
C ASN A 269 0.55 -21.20 16.79
N VAL A 270 1.33 -20.11 16.74
CA VAL A 270 2.15 -19.78 15.58
C VAL A 270 3.61 -20.09 15.88
N VAL A 271 4.19 -20.97 15.07
CA VAL A 271 5.59 -21.36 15.19
C VAL A 271 6.41 -20.63 14.12
N PRO A 272 7.54 -19.99 14.47
CA PRO A 272 8.43 -19.40 13.48
C PRO A 272 8.91 -20.46 12.48
N PRO A 273 9.07 -20.10 11.20
CA PRO A 273 9.57 -21.05 10.22
C PRO A 273 11.02 -21.43 10.55
N LYS A 274 11.42 -22.67 10.20
CA LYS A 274 12.78 -23.16 10.46
C LYS A 274 13.85 -22.35 9.73
N GLU A 275 13.52 -21.89 8.54
CA GLU A 275 14.33 -21.01 7.71
C GLU A 275 13.46 -19.81 7.28
N VAL A 276 14.05 -18.73 6.80
CA VAL A 276 13.28 -17.61 6.24
C VAL A 276 13.14 -17.84 4.74
N LEU A 277 11.95 -17.64 4.17
CA LEU A 277 11.78 -17.70 2.72
C LEU A 277 12.58 -16.56 2.07
N LEU A 278 13.66 -16.89 1.39
CA LEU A 278 14.41 -15.95 0.56
C LEU A 278 14.11 -16.26 -0.90
N ALA A 279 13.45 -15.33 -1.58
CA ALA A 279 13.10 -15.48 -2.99
C ALA A 279 13.50 -14.26 -3.81
N ASN A 280 13.99 -14.49 -5.02
CA ASN A 280 14.24 -13.46 -6.00
C ASN A 280 13.23 -13.62 -7.12
N LEU A 281 12.33 -12.64 -7.25
CA LEU A 281 11.34 -12.66 -8.31
C LEU A 281 12.04 -12.29 -9.62
N PRO A 282 11.95 -13.13 -10.67
CA PRO A 282 12.50 -12.83 -11.98
C PRO A 282 11.63 -11.77 -12.67
N ASN A 283 12.08 -11.30 -13.84
CA ASN A 283 11.28 -10.42 -14.67
C ASN A 283 9.86 -10.98 -14.84
N LEU A 284 8.83 -10.16 -14.58
CA LEU A 284 7.44 -10.58 -14.67
C LEU A 284 7.02 -11.02 -16.07
N ASN A 285 7.80 -10.65 -17.10
CA ASN A 285 7.64 -11.09 -18.47
C ASN A 285 8.20 -12.50 -18.75
N GLU A 286 8.66 -13.24 -17.73
CA GLU A 286 9.16 -14.61 -17.83
C GLU A 286 8.25 -15.62 -17.10
N PRO A 287 7.09 -16.02 -17.69
CA PRO A 287 6.04 -16.74 -16.98
C PRO A 287 6.48 -18.03 -16.29
N LYS A 288 7.41 -18.78 -16.91
CA LYS A 288 7.93 -20.03 -16.33
C LYS A 288 8.78 -19.77 -15.09
N ALA A 289 9.64 -18.76 -15.13
CA ALA A 289 10.51 -18.43 -14.00
C ALA A 289 9.67 -17.87 -12.85
N THR A 290 8.71 -16.99 -13.15
CA THR A 290 7.76 -16.44 -12.17
C THR A 290 6.93 -17.55 -11.55
N ALA A 291 6.36 -18.47 -12.34
CA ALA A 291 5.55 -19.59 -11.83
C ALA A 291 6.32 -20.48 -10.84
N ASN A 292 7.61 -20.75 -11.10
CA ASN A 292 8.45 -21.53 -10.20
C ASN A 292 8.64 -20.83 -8.84
N VAL A 293 8.82 -19.50 -8.83
CA VAL A 293 8.94 -18.73 -7.59
C VAL A 293 7.60 -18.66 -6.85
N LEU A 294 6.49 -18.47 -7.58
CA LEU A 294 5.15 -18.46 -7.01
C LEU A 294 4.77 -19.80 -6.37
N ALA A 295 5.15 -20.93 -7.00
CA ALA A 295 4.95 -22.27 -6.44
C ALA A 295 5.75 -22.48 -5.14
N LYS A 296 6.99 -21.95 -5.07
CA LYS A 296 7.77 -21.98 -3.83
C LYS A 296 7.10 -21.17 -2.71
N ILE A 297 6.58 -19.98 -3.04
CA ILE A 297 5.82 -19.14 -2.10
C ILE A 297 4.56 -19.87 -1.62
N GLU A 298 3.83 -20.52 -2.52
CA GLU A 298 2.62 -21.28 -2.16
C GLU A 298 2.92 -22.44 -1.22
N ASN A 299 3.93 -23.26 -1.54
CA ASN A 299 4.36 -24.35 -0.67
C ASN A 299 4.81 -23.82 0.70
N TRP A 300 5.48 -22.67 0.74
CA TRP A 300 5.91 -22.04 1.98
C TRP A 300 4.75 -21.75 2.93
N PHE A 301 3.69 -21.11 2.45
CA PHE A 301 2.50 -20.82 3.26
C PHE A 301 1.74 -22.09 3.67
N ASN A 302 1.81 -23.16 2.89
CA ASN A 302 1.18 -24.43 3.25
C ASN A 302 1.96 -25.18 4.35
N GLU A 303 3.29 -25.02 4.39
CA GLU A 303 4.17 -25.72 5.33
C GLU A 303 4.40 -24.95 6.64
N ASN A 304 4.25 -23.62 6.64
CA ASN A 304 4.66 -22.74 7.75
C ASN A 304 3.54 -21.77 8.24
N LYS A 305 2.27 -22.11 7.99
CA LYS A 305 1.11 -21.38 8.53
C LYS A 305 0.86 -21.69 10.00
#